data_AF-A0A6P4YVJ8-F1
#
_entry.id   AF-A0A6P4YVJ8-F1
#
_cell.length_a   1.000
_cell.length_b   1.000
_cell.length_c   1.000
_cell.angle_alpha   90.00
_cell.angle_beta   90.00
_cell.angle_gamma   90.00
#
_symmetry.space_group_name_H-M   'P 1'
#
loop_
_entity.id
_entity.type
_entity.pdbx_description
1 polymer ?
#
loop_
_entity_poly.entity_id
_entity_poly.type
_entity_poly.pdbx_seq_one_letter_code
_entity_poly.pdbx_strand_id
1 'polypeptide(L)'
;MTQQQEDYPSEIHAGLVAFSDSLKAVDDVFKPFLQMALEDMEKLEALDQAKLHLTAVYAINSLFWIYLTTQGIDPKDHPIKSELDRIRSYMNRVKEIEDKRKAAKVDKAAAKRIVKNALWEPSKQAAGSQVKQTSEKRKQDDRIGPQAKKKKE
;
A
#
# COMPACT_ATOMS: atom_id res chain seq x y z
N MET A 1 -18.93 35.02 -37.75
CA MET A 1 -18.23 34.49 -36.58
C MET A 1 -16.75 34.46 -36.92
N THR A 2 -16.02 35.49 -36.48
CA THR A 2 -14.60 35.69 -36.76
C THR A 2 -13.78 34.63 -36.04
N GLN A 3 -13.15 33.73 -36.79
CA GLN A 3 -12.06 32.91 -36.26
C GLN A 3 -10.97 33.90 -35.81
N GLN A 4 -10.65 33.90 -34.52
CA GLN A 4 -9.48 34.60 -34.01
C GLN A 4 -8.28 34.00 -34.71
N GLN A 5 -7.68 34.76 -35.62
CA GLN A 5 -6.43 34.39 -36.26
C GLN A 5 -5.36 34.56 -35.18
N GLU A 6 -4.99 33.45 -34.53
CA GLU A 6 -4.06 33.52 -33.41
C GLU A 6 -2.69 34.03 -33.89
N ASP A 7 -2.16 35.01 -33.16
CA ASP A 7 -1.06 35.89 -33.55
C ASP A 7 0.32 35.25 -33.31
N TYR A 8 0.45 33.97 -33.69
CA TYR A 8 1.67 33.19 -33.47
C TYR A 8 2.02 32.28 -34.67
N PRO A 9 3.28 31.83 -34.79
CA PRO A 9 3.72 31.01 -35.91
C PRO A 9 2.97 29.68 -36.03
N SER A 10 2.60 29.28 -37.25
CA SER A 10 1.80 28.07 -37.48
C SER A 10 2.49 26.77 -37.02
N GLU A 11 3.83 26.79 -36.92
CA GLU A 11 4.68 25.68 -36.51
C GLU A 11 4.42 25.25 -35.05
N ILE A 12 4.02 26.18 -34.18
CA ILE A 12 3.77 25.91 -32.76
C ILE A 12 2.29 25.65 -32.45
N HIS A 13 1.40 25.87 -33.42
CA HIS A 13 -0.05 25.71 -33.24
C HIS A 13 -0.44 24.34 -32.69
N ALA A 14 0.04 23.27 -33.34
CA ALA A 14 -0.25 21.91 -32.92
C ALA A 14 0.23 21.63 -31.48
N GLY A 15 1.38 22.16 -31.10
CA GLY A 15 1.94 22.03 -29.74
C GLY A 15 1.09 22.77 -28.71
N LEU A 16 0.62 23.98 -29.02
CA LEU A 16 -0.23 24.77 -28.13
C LEU A 16 -1.60 24.12 -27.91
N VAL A 17 -2.21 23.60 -28.98
CA VAL A 17 -3.49 22.87 -28.88
C VAL A 17 -3.31 21.62 -28.00
N ALA A 18 -2.28 20.82 -28.24
CA ALA A 18 -1.98 19.63 -27.43
C ALA A 18 -1.69 19.98 -25.96
N PHE A 19 -0.99 21.08 -25.71
CA PHE A 19 -0.73 21.56 -24.36
C PHE A 19 -2.01 22.02 -23.65
N SER A 20 -2.86 22.79 -24.33
CA SER A 20 -4.16 23.22 -23.79
C SER A 20 -5.06 22.03 -23.47
N ASP A 21 -5.13 21.03 -24.35
CA ASP A 21 -5.93 19.83 -24.12
C ASP A 21 -5.38 18.99 -22.96
N SER A 22 -4.05 18.92 -22.84
CA SER A 22 -3.40 18.29 -21.67
C SER A 22 -3.74 19.01 -20.37
N LEU A 23 -3.77 20.35 -20.36
CA LEU A 23 -4.18 21.14 -19.20
C LEU A 23 -5.64 20.94 -18.83
N LYS A 24 -6.56 20.85 -19.81
CA LYS A 24 -7.98 20.52 -19.56
C LYS A 24 -8.11 19.14 -18.93
N ALA A 25 -7.40 18.15 -19.45
CA ALA A 25 -7.43 16.79 -18.89
C ALA A 25 -6.93 16.76 -17.44
N VAL A 26 -5.88 17.54 -17.13
CA VAL A 26 -5.41 17.71 -15.75
C VAL A 26 -6.48 18.35 -14.88
N ASP A 27 -7.09 19.45 -15.32
CA ASP A 27 -8.17 20.14 -14.60
C ASP A 27 -9.35 19.20 -14.30
N ASP A 28 -9.77 18.39 -15.28
CA ASP A 28 -10.84 17.40 -15.11
C ASP A 28 -10.51 16.33 -14.06
N VAL A 29 -9.25 15.90 -13.98
CA VAL A 29 -8.78 14.96 -12.94
C VAL A 29 -8.77 15.62 -11.56
N PHE A 30 -8.44 16.91 -11.47
CA PHE A 30 -8.37 17.64 -10.20
C PHE A 30 -9.71 18.13 -9.68
N LYS A 31 -10.71 18.37 -10.54
CA LYS A 31 -12.07 18.79 -10.13
C LYS A 31 -12.65 18.03 -8.94
N PRO A 32 -12.73 16.70 -8.93
CA PRO A 32 -13.28 15.97 -7.79
C PRO A 32 -12.43 16.14 -6.52
N PHE A 33 -11.10 16.26 -6.66
CA PHE A 33 -10.20 16.48 -5.54
C PHE A 33 -10.38 17.87 -4.92
N LEU A 34 -10.53 18.91 -5.74
CA LEU A 34 -10.76 20.29 -5.30
C LEU A 34 -12.14 20.51 -4.67
N GLN A 35 -13.11 19.65 -5.00
CA GLN A 35 -14.47 19.66 -4.44
C GLN A 35 -14.60 18.83 -3.16
N MET A 36 -13.59 18.03 -2.80
CA MET A 36 -13.61 17.20 -1.62
C MET A 36 -13.44 18.04 -0.36
N ALA A 37 -14.28 17.79 0.65
CA ALA A 37 -14.21 18.47 1.93
C ALA A 37 -12.99 17.99 2.74
N LEU A 38 -12.41 18.86 3.56
CA LEU A 38 -11.24 18.51 4.39
C LEU A 38 -11.59 17.40 5.39
N GLU A 39 -12.83 17.42 5.89
CA GLU A 39 -13.39 16.43 6.81
C GLU A 39 -13.43 15.02 6.20
N ASP A 40 -13.54 14.92 4.87
CA ASP A 40 -13.50 13.64 4.18
C ASP A 40 -12.06 13.11 4.05
N MET A 41 -11.06 13.98 3.97
CA MET A 41 -9.65 13.57 4.02
C MET A 41 -9.27 12.99 5.38
N GLU A 42 -9.78 13.57 6.48
CA GLU A 42 -9.49 13.12 7.85
C GLU A 42 -10.04 11.72 8.15
N LYS A 43 -11.06 11.26 7.42
CA LYS A 43 -11.64 9.91 7.58
C LYS A 43 -10.79 8.79 6.97
N LEU A 44 -9.80 9.10 6.15
CA LEU A 44 -8.96 8.09 5.49
C LEU A 44 -7.99 7.42 6.48
N GLU A 45 -7.52 6.21 6.16
CA GLU A 45 -6.38 5.60 6.86
C GLU A 45 -5.16 6.53 6.74
N ALA A 46 -4.35 6.65 7.80
CA ALA A 46 -3.17 7.52 7.81
C ALA A 46 -2.21 7.29 6.61
N LEU A 47 -2.11 6.05 6.13
CA LEU A 47 -1.32 5.71 4.96
C LEU A 47 -1.91 6.27 3.65
N ASP A 48 -3.23 6.24 3.51
CA ASP A 48 -3.91 6.76 2.33
C ASP A 48 -3.96 8.29 2.34
N GLN A 49 -4.08 8.92 3.52
CA GLN A 49 -3.87 10.36 3.69
C GLN A 49 -2.46 10.77 3.23
N ALA A 50 -1.43 10.03 3.65
CA ALA A 50 -0.05 10.32 3.26
C ALA A 50 0.14 10.24 1.74
N LYS A 51 -0.41 9.21 1.08
CA LYS A 51 -0.36 9.11 -0.39
C LYS A 51 -1.07 10.27 -1.06
N LEU A 52 -2.25 10.64 -0.57
CA LEU A 52 -3.05 11.73 -1.12
C LEU A 52 -2.28 13.06 -1.06
N HIS A 53 -1.80 13.44 0.12
CA HIS A 53 -1.01 14.66 0.31
C HIS A 53 0.25 14.67 -0.55
N LEU A 54 0.95 13.54 -0.62
CA LEU A 54 2.18 13.44 -1.38
C LEU A 54 1.94 13.53 -2.90
N THR A 55 0.82 12.99 -3.37
CA THR A 55 0.37 13.14 -4.76
C THR A 55 0.00 14.59 -5.07
N ALA A 56 -0.72 15.25 -4.16
CA ALA A 56 -1.10 16.65 -4.32
C ALA A 56 0.14 17.58 -4.38
N VAL A 57 1.09 17.39 -3.46
CA VAL A 57 2.34 18.16 -3.44
C VAL A 57 3.17 17.88 -4.70
N TYR A 58 3.27 16.61 -5.14
CA TYR A 58 3.96 16.27 -6.40
C TYR A 58 3.32 16.97 -7.60
N ALA A 59 1.99 16.99 -7.69
CA ALA A 59 1.27 17.62 -8.78
C ALA A 59 1.51 19.13 -8.83
N ILE A 60 1.41 19.83 -7.68
CA ILE A 60 1.66 21.28 -7.60
C ILE A 60 3.09 21.60 -8.06
N ASN A 61 4.08 20.85 -7.59
CA ASN A 61 5.48 21.07 -7.98
C ASN A 61 5.73 20.74 -9.45
N SER A 62 5.02 19.76 -10.01
CA SER A 62 5.09 19.41 -11.44
C SER A 62 4.46 20.50 -12.32
N LEU A 63 3.32 21.07 -11.91
CA LEU A 63 2.71 22.21 -12.59
C LEU A 63 3.61 23.45 -12.52
N PHE A 64 4.28 23.66 -11.39
CA PHE A 64 5.25 24.74 -11.26
C PHE A 64 6.48 24.54 -12.15
N TRP A 65 6.95 23.30 -12.32
CA TRP A 65 8.00 22.96 -13.30
C TRP A 65 7.59 23.34 -14.73
N ILE A 66 6.36 23.00 -15.12
CA ILE A 66 5.80 23.37 -16.43
C ILE A 66 5.75 24.88 -16.57
N TYR A 67 5.28 25.60 -15.54
CA TYR A 67 5.25 27.07 -15.53
C TYR A 67 6.64 27.69 -15.72
N LEU A 68 7.68 27.21 -15.02
CA LEU A 68 9.05 27.69 -15.23
C LEU A 68 9.50 27.48 -16.68
N THR A 69 9.16 26.32 -17.25
CA THR A 69 9.48 26.00 -18.64
C THR A 69 8.80 26.98 -19.62
N THR A 70 7.55 27.40 -19.35
CA THR A 70 6.87 28.41 -20.20
C THR A 70 7.44 29.81 -20.05
N GLN A 71 8.08 30.13 -18.92
CA GLN A 71 8.84 31.37 -18.71
C GLN A 71 10.25 31.32 -19.30
N GLY A 72 10.66 30.22 -19.93
CA GLY A 72 12.01 30.03 -20.47
C GLY A 72 13.09 29.83 -19.41
N ILE A 73 12.70 29.53 -18.16
CA ILE A 73 13.63 29.20 -17.08
C ILE A 73 13.87 27.70 -17.09
N ASP A 74 15.13 27.25 -17.16
CA ASP A 74 15.45 25.82 -17.05
C ASP A 74 15.13 25.34 -15.61
N PRO A 75 14.14 24.47 -15.40
CA PRO A 75 13.78 24.04 -14.07
C PRO A 75 14.83 23.13 -13.43
N LYS A 76 15.80 22.61 -14.20
CA LYS A 76 16.91 21.79 -13.68
C LYS A 76 17.90 22.60 -12.84
N ASP A 77 18.05 23.88 -13.16
CA ASP A 77 18.89 24.83 -12.43
C ASP A 77 18.10 25.56 -11.33
N HIS A 78 16.79 25.33 -11.27
CA HIS A 78 15.90 25.90 -10.26
C HIS A 78 15.79 24.99 -9.02
N PRO A 79 15.63 25.53 -7.79
CA PRO A 79 15.47 24.74 -6.55
C PRO A 79 14.31 23.72 -6.56
N ILE A 80 13.36 23.87 -7.49
CA ILE A 80 12.23 22.95 -7.67
C ILE A 80 12.67 21.50 -7.89
N LYS A 81 13.85 21.29 -8.50
CA LYS A 81 14.42 19.95 -8.67
C LYS A 81 14.66 19.26 -7.33
N SER A 82 15.22 19.99 -6.36
CA SER A 82 15.46 19.47 -5.01
C SER A 82 14.15 19.16 -4.27
N GLU A 83 13.10 19.95 -4.50
CA GLU A 83 11.77 19.70 -3.96
C GLU A 83 11.16 18.41 -4.53
N LEU A 84 11.29 18.16 -5.84
CA LEU A 84 10.85 16.92 -6.46
C LEU A 84 11.63 15.69 -5.95
N ASP A 85 12.95 15.82 -5.76
CA ASP A 85 13.77 14.73 -5.20
C ASP A 85 13.38 14.45 -3.74
N ARG A 86 13.08 15.49 -2.95
CA ARG A 86 12.56 15.35 -1.59
C ARG A 86 11.22 14.61 -1.57
N ILE A 87 10.28 15.01 -2.41
CA ILE A 87 8.96 14.34 -2.56
C ILE A 87 9.14 12.87 -2.95
N ARG A 88 10.04 12.57 -3.89
CA ARG A 88 10.36 11.19 -4.31
C ARG A 88 10.89 10.35 -3.15
N SER A 89 11.73 10.92 -2.28
CA SER A 89 12.21 10.23 -1.08
C SER A 89 11.07 9.83 -0.14
N TYR A 90 10.09 10.73 0.05
CA TYR A 90 8.90 10.44 0.86
C TYR A 90 8.00 9.40 0.19
N MET A 91 7.89 9.39 -1.14
CA MET A 91 7.09 8.38 -1.86
C MET A 91 7.70 6.99 -1.69
N ASN A 92 9.02 6.90 -1.77
CA ASN A 92 9.75 5.66 -1.48
C ASN A 92 9.53 5.22 -0.04
N ARG A 93 9.52 6.15 0.92
CA ARG A 93 9.27 5.83 2.32
C ARG A 93 7.86 5.28 2.55
N VAL A 94 6.85 5.87 1.92
CA VAL A 94 5.47 5.35 1.96
C VAL A 94 5.45 3.92 1.40
N LYS A 95 6.06 3.71 0.22
CA LYS A 95 6.16 2.38 -0.40
C LYS A 95 6.83 1.34 0.50
N GLU A 96 7.94 1.68 1.15
CA GLU A 96 8.61 0.78 2.11
C GLU A 96 7.68 0.37 3.26
N ILE A 97 6.84 1.29 3.76
CA ILE A 97 5.90 1.01 4.85
C ILE A 97 4.82 0.06 4.35
N GLU A 98 4.30 0.26 3.13
CA GLU A 98 3.33 -0.65 2.52
C GLU A 98 3.89 -2.05 2.33
N ASP A 99 5.11 -2.15 1.81
CA ASP A 99 5.76 -3.43 1.55
C ASP A 99 6.06 -4.18 2.85
N LYS A 100 6.46 -3.48 3.91
CA LYS A 100 6.60 -4.05 5.26
C LYS A 100 5.28 -4.58 5.82
N ARG A 101 4.15 -3.92 5.52
CA ARG A 101 2.81 -4.40 5.93
C ARG A 101 2.44 -5.70 5.22
N LYS A 102 2.90 -5.90 3.99
CA LYS A 102 2.65 -7.10 3.17
C LYS A 102 3.64 -8.25 3.43
N ALA A 103 4.80 -7.97 4.04
CA ALA A 103 5.84 -8.96 4.29
C ALA A 103 5.38 -10.09 5.21
N ALA A 104 5.85 -11.32 4.93
CA ALA A 104 5.58 -12.47 5.76
C ALA A 104 6.12 -12.25 7.19
N LYS A 105 5.27 -12.48 8.19
CA LYS A 105 5.64 -12.35 9.60
C LYS A 105 6.23 -13.67 10.09
N VAL A 106 7.36 -13.60 10.78
CA VAL A 106 7.95 -14.78 11.43
C VAL A 106 7.06 -15.24 12.57
N ASP A 107 6.72 -16.54 12.59
CA ASP A 107 6.07 -17.16 13.74
C ASP A 107 7.08 -17.30 14.89
N LYS A 108 7.03 -16.33 15.81
CA LYS A 108 7.89 -16.28 16.99
C LYS A 108 7.70 -17.50 17.90
N ALA A 109 6.49 -18.07 17.95
CA ALA A 109 6.22 -19.24 18.78
C ALA A 109 6.85 -20.50 18.18
N ALA A 110 6.74 -20.69 16.87
CA ALA A 110 7.42 -21.76 16.16
C ALA A 110 8.96 -21.65 16.28
N ALA A 111 9.51 -20.46 16.05
CA ALA A 111 10.94 -20.20 16.22
C ALA A 111 11.43 -20.54 17.64
N LYS A 112 10.65 -20.16 18.67
CA LYS A 112 10.96 -20.49 20.07
C LYS A 112 10.96 -22.00 20.33
N ARG A 113 10.05 -22.76 19.72
CA ARG A 113 10.01 -24.24 19.82
C ARG A 113 11.22 -24.87 19.15
N ILE A 114 11.59 -24.41 17.96
CA ILE A 114 12.77 -24.89 17.22
C ILE A 114 14.03 -24.69 18.06
N VAL A 115 14.24 -23.47 18.58
CA VAL A 115 15.40 -23.16 19.43
C VAL A 115 15.40 -23.98 20.71
N LYS A 116 14.24 -24.12 21.39
CA LYS A 116 14.15 -24.90 22.62
C LYS A 116 14.48 -26.38 22.40
N ASN A 117 14.02 -26.97 21.30
CA ASN A 117 14.32 -28.36 20.97
C ASN A 117 15.79 -28.54 20.56
N ALA A 118 16.36 -27.59 19.81
CA ALA A 118 17.75 -27.66 19.36
C ALA A 118 18.75 -27.50 20.51
N LEU A 119 18.41 -26.74 21.54
CA LEU A 119 19.23 -26.54 22.74
C LEU A 119 18.87 -27.50 23.88
N TRP A 120 17.98 -28.46 23.65
CA TRP A 120 17.62 -29.44 24.67
C TRP A 120 18.75 -30.48 24.79
N GLU A 121 19.51 -30.39 25.87
CA GLU A 121 20.39 -31.47 26.31
C GLU A 121 19.64 -32.39 27.29
N PRO A 122 19.65 -33.71 27.09
CA PRO A 122 19.15 -34.62 28.11
C PRO A 122 20.06 -34.49 29.34
N SER A 123 19.48 -34.08 30.46
CA SER A 123 20.19 -34.08 31.74
C SER A 123 20.75 -35.49 31.96
N LYS A 124 22.07 -35.58 32.22
CA LYS A 124 22.80 -36.84 32.52
C LYS A 124 22.28 -37.58 33.78
N GLN A 125 21.12 -37.22 34.31
CA GLN A 125 20.50 -37.79 35.51
C GLN A 125 19.24 -38.64 35.22
N ALA A 126 18.80 -38.77 33.96
CA ALA A 126 17.63 -39.58 33.62
C ALA A 126 17.96 -40.97 33.00
N ALA A 127 19.20 -41.45 33.11
CA ALA A 127 19.60 -42.80 32.70
C ALA A 127 19.28 -43.88 33.76
N GLY A 128 18.21 -43.69 34.54
CA GLY A 128 17.78 -44.65 35.54
C GLY A 128 16.31 -44.46 35.85
N SER A 129 15.50 -45.44 35.44
CA SER A 129 14.07 -45.58 35.71
C SER A 129 13.15 -44.94 34.66
N GLN A 130 12.77 -45.73 33.65
CA GLN A 130 11.44 -46.35 33.64
C GLN A 130 11.28 -47.23 32.39
N VAL A 131 11.53 -48.52 32.57
CA VAL A 131 10.90 -49.59 31.78
C VAL A 131 9.83 -50.21 32.68
N LYS A 132 8.55 -50.06 32.29
CA LYS A 132 7.34 -50.83 32.68
C LYS A 132 6.14 -50.02 32.13
N GLN A 133 5.14 -50.53 31.41
CA GLN A 133 4.77 -51.88 30.99
C GLN A 133 3.55 -51.75 30.04
N THR A 134 3.51 -52.53 28.95
CA THR A 134 2.34 -53.24 28.36
C THR A 134 1.01 -52.53 28.03
N SER A 135 0.74 -52.44 26.71
CA SER A 135 -0.37 -53.06 25.94
C SER A 135 -1.83 -53.07 26.45
N GLU A 136 -2.71 -52.69 25.51
CA GLU A 136 -4.07 -53.21 25.24
C GLU A 136 -5.23 -52.96 26.22
N LYS A 137 -6.21 -52.16 25.75
CA LYS A 137 -7.63 -52.56 25.71
C LYS A 137 -8.45 -51.63 24.81
N ARG A 138 -8.82 -52.13 23.62
CA ARG A 138 -10.03 -51.73 22.91
C ARG A 138 -11.23 -52.16 23.76
N LYS A 139 -12.18 -51.26 24.02
CA LYS A 139 -13.56 -51.62 24.37
C LYS A 139 -14.54 -50.78 23.57
N GLN A 140 -15.17 -51.49 22.64
CA GLN A 140 -16.48 -51.23 22.06
C GLN A 140 -17.54 -51.39 23.16
N ASP A 141 -18.48 -50.45 23.28
CA ASP A 141 -19.74 -50.66 24.01
C ASP A 141 -20.88 -50.21 23.11
N ASP A 142 -21.51 -51.22 22.49
CA ASP A 142 -22.80 -51.15 21.84
C ASP A 142 -23.90 -51.38 22.91
N ARG A 143 -24.75 -50.37 23.15
CA ARG A 143 -26.12 -50.58 23.67
C ARG A 143 -27.13 -49.70 22.92
N ILE A 144 -27.69 -50.30 21.87
CA ILE A 144 -29.12 -50.35 21.45
C ILE A 144 -30.05 -49.54 22.39
N GLY A 145 -30.70 -48.42 22.00
CA GLY A 145 -31.83 -48.22 21.05
C GLY A 145 -33.04 -47.61 21.81
N PRO A 146 -34.12 -47.03 21.22
CA PRO A 146 -34.52 -46.97 19.82
C PRO A 146 -34.94 -45.57 19.28
N GLN A 147 -35.23 -45.58 17.97
CA GLN A 147 -35.60 -44.53 17.02
C GLN A 147 -36.96 -43.84 17.31
N ALA A 148 -37.18 -42.61 16.82
CA ALA A 148 -38.10 -42.33 15.69
C ALA A 148 -38.43 -40.82 15.47
N LYS A 149 -38.10 -40.37 14.25
CA LYS A 149 -38.96 -39.66 13.27
C LYS A 149 -39.55 -38.24 13.56
N LYS A 150 -38.99 -37.30 12.78
CA LYS A 150 -39.64 -36.42 11.76
C LYS A 150 -40.60 -35.28 12.16
N LYS A 151 -40.40 -34.18 11.39
CA LYS A 151 -41.33 -33.14 10.87
C LYS A 151 -41.62 -31.94 11.81
N LYS A 152 -41.16 -30.74 11.40
CA LYS A 152 -41.82 -29.69 10.59
C LYS A 152 -42.74 -28.82 11.46
N GLU A 153 -42.32 -27.57 11.67
CA GLU A 153 -43.03 -26.34 11.30
C GLU A 153 -42.00 -25.22 11.11
#